data_AF-A0A392SY41-F1
#
_entry.id   AF-A0A392SY41-F1
#
_cell.length_a   1.000
_cell.length_b   1.000
_cell.length_c   1.000
_cell.angle_alpha   90.00
_cell.angle_beta   90.00
_cell.angle_gamma   90.00
#
_symmetry.space_group_name_H-M   'P 1'
#
loop_
_entity.id
_entity.type
_entity.pdbx_description
1 polymer ?
#
loop_
_entity_poly.entity_id
_entity_poly.type
_entity_poly.pdbx_seq_one_letter_code
_entity_poly.pdbx_strand_id
1 'polypeptide(L)' 'MHEYYTDVVDVEGDGHCGFRVVSVLLGKSEEEHQMVRLDLTIELNQKRARYVKLFGGQERFDFIKNALTPHGIGP' A
#
# COMPACT_ATOMS: atom_id res chain seq x y z
N MET A 1 -6.30 -7.28 -25.52
CA MET A 1 -6.32 -5.89 -25.01
C MET A 1 -7.59 -5.25 -25.53
N HIS A 2 -8.46 -4.74 -24.65
CA HIS A 2 -9.75 -4.14 -25.02
C HIS A 2 -9.52 -2.68 -25.43
N GLU A 3 -10.35 -2.13 -26.33
CA GLU A 3 -10.22 -0.76 -26.84
C GLU A 3 -10.25 0.36 -25.78
N TYR A 4 -10.66 0.05 -24.54
CA TYR A 4 -10.78 1.02 -23.45
C TYR A 4 -9.77 0.83 -22.32
N TYR A 5 -8.95 -0.24 -22.36
CA TYR A 5 -7.92 -0.48 -21.34
C TYR A 5 -6.55 -0.29 -21.97
N THR A 6 -5.98 0.89 -21.78
CA THR A 6 -4.58 1.22 -22.11
C THR A 6 -3.74 1.23 -20.84
N ASP A 7 -2.41 1.20 -21.02
CA ASP A 7 -1.44 1.41 -19.94
C ASP A 7 -1.56 0.40 -18.78
N VAL A 8 -1.91 -0.84 -19.11
CA VAL A 8 -2.01 -1.93 -18.14
C VAL A 8 -0.62 -2.25 -17.59
N VAL A 9 -0.48 -2.17 -16.27
CA VAL A 9 0.73 -2.53 -15.54
C VAL A 9 0.56 -3.95 -15.01
N ASP A 10 1.23 -4.90 -15.66
CA ASP A 10 1.27 -6.31 -15.24
C ASP A 10 2.39 -6.50 -14.22
N VAL A 11 2.06 -6.99 -13.03
CA VAL A 11 2.98 -7.18 -11.89
C VAL A 11 2.74 -8.53 -11.24
N GLU A 12 3.68 -8.98 -10.42
CA GLU A 12 3.60 -10.28 -9.75
C GLU A 12 2.33 -10.43 -8.88
N GLY A 13 1.72 -11.61 -8.96
CA GLY A 13 0.45 -11.97 -8.32
C GLY A 13 0.59 -12.51 -6.88
N ASP A 14 1.60 -12.07 -6.14
CA ASP A 14 2.00 -12.63 -4.83
C ASP A 14 1.24 -12.05 -3.61
N GLY A 15 0.18 -11.28 -3.85
CA GLY A 15 -0.54 -10.55 -2.80
C GLY A 15 0.06 -9.17 -2.47
N HIS A 16 1.15 -8.76 -3.14
CA HIS A 16 1.70 -7.40 -3.06
C HIS A 16 1.41 -6.55 -4.30
N CYS A 17 0.66 -7.07 -5.28
CA CYS A 17 0.35 -6.42 -6.56
C CYS A 17 -0.09 -4.96 -6.43
N GLY A 18 -0.91 -4.60 -5.43
CA GLY A 18 -1.33 -3.21 -5.21
C GLY A 18 -0.15 -2.26 -4.89
N PHE A 19 0.82 -2.70 -4.09
CA PHE A 19 2.03 -1.91 -3.81
C PHE A 19 2.98 -1.89 -5.01
N ARG A 20 3.09 -3.01 -5.73
CA ARG A 20 3.91 -3.18 -6.92
C ARG A 20 3.46 -2.24 -8.04
N VAL A 21 2.15 -2.20 -8.33
CA VAL A 21 1.56 -1.25 -9.29
C VAL A 21 1.87 0.19 -8.90
N VAL A 22 1.71 0.56 -7.62
CA VAL A 22 2.02 1.92 -7.16
C VAL A 22 3.51 2.24 -7.32
N SER A 23 4.41 1.28 -7.04
CA SER A 23 5.86 1.45 -7.26
C SER A 23 6.16 1.78 -8.72
N VAL A 24 5.63 0.98 -9.65
CA VAL A 24 5.81 1.19 -11.09
C VAL A 24 5.23 2.54 -11.54
N LEU A 25 4.05 2.93 -11.05
CA LEU A 25 3.44 4.23 -11.36
C LEU A 25 4.23 5.43 -10.80
N LEU A 26 5.04 5.22 -9.76
CA LEU A 26 5.98 6.21 -9.24
C LEU A 26 7.32 6.23 -10.00
N GLY A 27 7.45 5.46 -11.08
CA GLY A 27 8.67 5.36 -11.89
C GLY A 27 9.77 4.52 -11.23
N LYS A 28 9.40 3.66 -10.27
CA LYS A 28 10.30 2.76 -9.55
C LYS A 28 10.22 1.34 -10.08
N SER A 29 11.16 0.48 -9.68
CA SER A 29 11.06 -0.94 -10.00
C SER A 29 9.94 -1.61 -9.20
N GLU A 30 9.43 -2.73 -9.70
CA GLU A 30 8.39 -3.51 -9.03
C GLU A 30 8.86 -4.02 -7.66
N GLU A 31 10.14 -4.38 -7.56
CA GLU A 31 10.82 -4.89 -6.36
C GLU A 31 10.92 -3.82 -5.25
N GLU A 32 10.82 -2.54 -5.59
CA GLU A 32 10.79 -1.43 -4.62
C GLU A 32 9.44 -1.28 -3.89
N HIS A 33 8.46 -2.16 -4.14
CA HIS A 33 7.12 -2.07 -3.55
C HIS A 33 7.07 -2.03 -2.02
N GLN A 34 8.09 -2.58 -1.34
CA GLN A 34 8.20 -2.51 0.12
C GLN A 34 8.36 -1.07 0.62
N MET A 35 8.98 -0.19 -0.18
CA MET A 35 9.11 1.23 0.14
C MET A 35 7.77 1.94 0.10
N VAL A 36 6.92 1.62 -0.88
CA VAL A 36 5.54 2.14 -0.95
C VAL A 36 4.75 1.78 0.31
N ARG A 37 4.89 0.53 0.77
CA ARG A 37 4.25 0.05 2.01
C ARG A 37 4.78 0.78 3.25
N LEU A 38 6.09 1.02 3.32
CA LEU A 38 6.72 1.78 4.40
C LEU A 38 6.24 3.23 4.43
N ASP A 39 6.27 3.91 3.29
CA ASP A 39 5.84 5.31 3.14
C ASP A 39 4.36 5.47 3.52
N LEU A 40 3.50 4.54 3.10
CA LEU A 40 2.09 4.51 3.53
C LEU A 40 1.96 4.37 5.05
N THR A 41 2.76 3.51 5.67
CA THR A 41 2.74 3.31 7.13
C THR A 41 3.18 4.59 7.87
N ILE A 42 4.20 5.28 7.36
CA ILE A 42 4.67 6.56 7.88
C ILE A 42 3.56 7.61 7.74
N GLU A 43 2.93 7.73 6.57
CA GLU A 43 1.84 8.68 6.32
C GLU A 43 0.65 8.43 7.27
N LEU A 44 0.24 7.18 7.45
CA LEU A 44 -0.85 6.82 8.36
C LEU A 44 -0.59 7.28 9.79
N ASN A 45 0.67 7.19 10.25
CA ASN A 45 1.05 7.67 11.58
C ASN A 45 1.07 9.20 11.66
N GLN A 46 1.67 9.87 10.68
CA GLN A 46 1.76 11.34 10.65
C GLN A 46 0.39 12.02 10.52
N LYS A 47 -0.53 11.41 9.76
CA LYS A 47 -1.86 11.95 9.47
C LYS A 47 -2.97 11.16 10.17
N ARG A 48 -2.69 10.57 11.33
CA ARG A 48 -3.57 9.66 12.07
C ARG A 48 -5.01 10.17 12.19
N ALA A 49 -5.23 11.40 12.62
CA ALA A 49 -6.57 11.96 12.81
C ALA A 49 -7.41 11.94 11.50
N ARG A 50 -6.77 12.26 10.36
CA ARG A 50 -7.40 12.23 9.03
C ARG A 50 -7.81 10.81 8.66
N TYR A 51 -6.91 9.84 8.87
CA TYR A 51 -7.16 8.45 8.49
C TYR A 51 -8.13 7.73 9.43
N VAL A 52 -8.11 8.02 10.74
CA VAL A 52 -9.11 7.53 11.68
C VAL A 52 -10.50 7.98 11.26
N LYS A 53 -10.66 9.25 10.87
CA LYS A 53 -11.93 9.76 10.32
C LYS A 53 -12.29 9.07 9.00
N LEU A 54 -11.35 8.95 8.07
CA LEU A 54 -11.57 8.34 6.76
C LEU A 54 -12.00 6.87 6.86
N PHE A 55 -11.38 6.12 7.77
CA PHE A 55 -11.68 4.70 7.98
C PHE A 55 -12.88 4.45 8.89
N GLY A 56 -13.52 5.50 9.41
CA GLY A 56 -14.73 5.38 10.21
C GLY A 56 -14.48 5.00 11.67
N GLY A 57 -13.26 5.19 12.19
CA GLY A 57 -12.97 4.99 13.61
C GLY A 57 -11.58 4.42 13.90
N GLN A 58 -11.29 4.36 15.19
CA GLN A 58 -9.99 3.91 15.70
C GLN A 58 -9.74 2.43 15.41
N GLU A 59 -10.75 1.59 15.62
CA GLU A 59 -10.67 0.14 15.42
C GLU A 59 -10.30 -0.22 13.97
N ARG A 60 -10.97 0.41 13.00
CA ARG A 60 -10.68 0.16 11.58
C ARG A 60 -9.30 0.68 11.17
N PHE A 61 -8.88 1.81 11.73
CA PHE A 61 -7.52 2.32 11.53
C PHE A 61 -6.46 1.35 12.05
N ASP A 62 -6.62 0.82 13.26
CA ASP A 62 -5.67 -0.11 13.86
C ASP A 62 -5.64 -1.45 13.10
N PHE A 63 -6.80 -1.95 12.67
CA PHE A 63 -6.88 -3.14 11.81
C PHE A 63 -6.07 -2.97 10.52
N ILE A 64 -6.28 -1.86 9.80
CA ILE A 64 -5.57 -1.58 8.54
C ILE A 64 -4.08 -1.40 8.80
N LYS A 65 -3.71 -0.63 9.82
CA LYS A 65 -2.31 -0.37 10.17
C LYS A 65 -1.59 -1.68 10.53
N ASN A 66 -2.23 -2.57 11.28
CA ASN A 66 -1.65 -3.86 11.64
C ASN A 66 -1.47 -4.76 10.42
N ALA A 67 -2.41 -4.78 9.47
CA ALA A 67 -2.26 -5.50 8.21
C ALA A 67 -1.10 -4.96 7.35
N LEU A 68 -0.78 -3.66 7.48
CA LEU A 68 0.35 -3.03 6.82
C LEU A 68 1.69 -3.30 7.50
N THR A 69 1.73 -3.84 8.72
CA THR A 69 2.99 -4.24 9.36
C THR A 69 3.42 -5.62 8.85
N PRO A 70 4.64 -5.80 8.30
CA PRO A 70 5.11 -7.10 7.88
C PRO A 70 5.09 -8.10 9.05
N HIS A 71 4.54 -9.29 8.84
CA HIS A 71 4.77 -10.41 9.75
C HIS A 71 6.24 -10.81 9.61
N GLY A 72 7.09 -10.31 10.50
CA GLY A 72 8.52 -10.60 10.49
C GLY A 72 9.45 -9.52 11.07
N ILE A 73 8.93 -8.39 11.56
CA ILE A 73 9.74 -7.44 12.35
C ILE A 73 9.04 -7.18 13.69
N GLY A 74 9.23 -8.13 14.59
CA GLY A 74 9.15 -8.03 16.05
C GLY A 74 10.33 -8.86 16.61
N PRO A 75 10.83 -8.56 17.81
CA PRO A 75 12.21 -8.82 18.27
C PRO A 75 12.74 -10.23 18.03
#